data_AF-A0A1M4N850-F1
#
_entry.id   AF-A0A1M4N850-F1
#
_cell.length_a   1.000
_cell.length_b   1.000
_cell.length_c   1.000
_cell.angle_alpha   90.00
_cell.angle_beta   90.00
_cell.angle_gamma   90.00
#
_symmetry.space_group_name_H-M   'P 1'
#
loop_
_entity.id
_entity.type
_entity.pdbx_description
1 polymer ?
#
loop_
_entity_poly.entity_id
_entity_poly.type
_entity_poly.pdbx_seq_one_letter_code
_entity_poly.pdbx_strand_id
1 'polypeptide(L)'
;MMSIKALYKSRSGGKVIILLTSITLLYMLISIYFSNHFFFNTSINGLNVSLKAHDEVEEIIKNYSKSYKLQLMERNGEIEEIIGQSIGFQYNDNNSIYKIYEDKNPFIWVGSFFKREEYYVEDLFIIKRN
;
A
#
# COMPACT_ATOMS: atom_id res chain seq x y z
N MET A 1 32.28 30.88 -4.00
CA MET A 1 31.33 30.03 -4.74
C MET A 1 32.14 29.10 -5.63
N MET A 2 32.27 27.82 -5.25
CA MET A 2 33.13 26.85 -5.95
C MET A 2 32.44 26.38 -7.24
N SER A 3 33.14 26.40 -8.38
CA SER A 3 32.54 26.07 -9.68
C SER A 3 32.35 24.55 -9.84
N ILE A 4 31.24 24.14 -10.46
CA ILE A 4 30.93 22.72 -10.77
C ILE A 4 32.08 22.07 -11.57
N LYS A 5 32.74 22.85 -12.43
CA LYS A 5 33.92 22.41 -13.19
C LYS A 5 35.12 22.04 -12.31
N ALA A 6 35.30 22.72 -11.16
CA ALA A 6 36.38 22.43 -10.22
C ALA A 6 36.14 21.13 -9.42
N LEU A 7 34.88 20.81 -9.11
CA LEU A 7 34.47 19.53 -8.50
C LEU A 7 34.80 18.34 -9.39
N TYR A 8 34.57 18.47 -10.71
CA TYR A 8 34.84 17.40 -11.69
C TYR A 8 36.35 17.11 -11.87
N LYS A 9 37.22 18.10 -11.62
CA LYS A 9 38.67 17.99 -11.80
C LYS A 9 39.40 17.28 -10.64
N SER A 10 38.77 17.17 -9.46
CA SER A 10 39.37 16.51 -8.30
C SER A 10 38.93 15.04 -8.19
N ARG A 11 39.88 14.14 -7.86
CA ARG A 11 39.65 12.69 -7.73
C ARG A 11 38.57 12.34 -6.68
N SER A 12 38.37 13.21 -5.69
CA SER A 12 37.34 13.07 -4.65
C SER A 12 35.98 13.61 -5.08
N GLY A 13 35.94 14.70 -5.87
CA GLY A 13 34.68 15.29 -6.35
C GLY A 13 33.96 14.40 -7.37
N GLY A 14 34.70 13.69 -8.23
CA GLY A 14 34.10 12.69 -9.12
C GLY A 14 33.36 11.55 -8.39
N LYS A 15 33.91 11.05 -7.27
CA LYS A 15 33.26 10.00 -6.46
C LYS A 15 31.97 10.48 -5.81
N VAL A 16 31.95 11.71 -5.29
CA VAL A 16 30.75 12.31 -4.69
C VAL A 16 29.65 12.50 -5.72
N ILE A 17 29.99 12.94 -6.94
CA ILE A 17 29.02 13.11 -8.03
C ILE A 17 28.42 11.75 -8.42
N ILE A 18 29.24 10.71 -8.59
CA ILE A 18 28.75 9.36 -8.90
C ILE A 18 27.80 8.87 -7.81
N LEU A 19 28.18 9.03 -6.54
CA LEU A 19 27.33 8.62 -5.41
C LEU A 19 25.99 9.35 -5.41
N LEU A 20 26.00 10.68 -5.56
CA LEU A 20 24.77 11.48 -5.57
C LEU A 20 23.87 11.11 -6.75
N THR A 21 24.46 10.93 -7.93
CA THR A 21 23.73 10.52 -9.14
C THR A 21 23.09 9.15 -8.95
N SER A 22 23.82 8.18 -8.36
CA SER A 22 23.29 6.85 -8.07
C SER A 22 22.12 6.88 -7.08
N ILE A 23 22.22 7.70 -6.01
CA ILE A 23 21.14 7.86 -5.03
C ILE A 23 19.90 8.48 -5.70
N THR A 24 20.09 9.54 -6.49
CA THR A 24 18.99 10.17 -7.23
C THR A 24 18.32 9.19 -8.18
N LEU A 25 19.10 8.40 -8.92
CA LEU A 25 18.55 7.40 -9.84
C LEU A 25 17.73 6.34 -9.10
N LEU A 26 18.25 5.81 -7.99
CA LEU A 26 17.53 4.83 -7.17
C LEU A 26 16.23 5.41 -6.61
N TYR A 27 16.26 6.64 -6.11
CA TYR A 27 15.07 7.32 -5.60
C TYR A 27 14.01 7.52 -6.69
N MET A 28 14.41 7.90 -7.91
CA MET A 28 13.50 8.06 -9.04
C MET A 28 12.88 6.72 -9.45
N LEU A 29 13.65 5.62 -9.49
CA LEU A 29 13.14 4.29 -9.79
C LEU A 29 12.07 3.84 -8.79
N ILE A 30 12.32 4.05 -7.49
CA ILE A 30 11.35 3.72 -6.44
C ILE A 30 10.11 4.62 -6.54
N SER A 31 10.29 5.91 -6.84
CA SER A 31 9.16 6.83 -7.04
C SER A 31 8.29 6.39 -8.23
N ILE A 32 8.91 5.99 -9.35
CA ILE A 32 8.17 5.45 -10.51
C ILE A 32 7.39 4.20 -10.13
N TYR A 33 7.98 3.29 -9.35
CA TYR A 33 7.28 2.10 -8.85
C TYR A 33 5.99 2.46 -8.10
N PHE A 34 6.06 3.44 -7.20
CA PHE A 34 4.90 3.91 -6.45
C PHE A 34 3.90 4.77 -7.25
N SER A 35 4.14 5.01 -8.54
CA SER A 35 3.11 5.61 -9.40
C SER A 35 1.94 4.65 -9.66
N ASN A 36 2.18 3.34 -9.53
CA ASN A 36 1.14 2.31 -9.69
C ASN A 36 1.02 1.35 -8.50
N HIS A 37 1.77 1.58 -7.42
CA HIS A 37 1.77 0.72 -6.24
C HIS A 37 1.54 1.54 -4.98
N PHE A 38 0.85 0.94 -4.01
CA PHE A 38 0.69 1.56 -2.69
C PHE A 38 2.02 1.64 -1.94
N PHE A 39 2.20 2.71 -1.17
CA PHE A 39 3.35 2.90 -0.29
C PHE A 39 3.48 1.81 0.76
N PHE A 40 4.64 1.77 1.42
CA PHE A 40 4.83 0.96 2.61
C PHE A 40 3.78 1.30 3.67
N ASN A 41 3.48 0.34 4.55
CA ASN A 41 2.59 0.53 5.69
C ASN A 41 1.19 1.08 5.31
N THR A 42 0.68 0.69 4.15
CA THR A 42 -0.66 1.08 3.68
C THR A 42 -1.67 -0.03 3.96
N SER A 43 -2.81 0.32 4.53
CA SER A 43 -3.95 -0.57 4.74
C SER A 43 -5.27 0.05 4.32
N ILE A 44 -6.18 -0.79 3.83
CA ILE A 44 -7.56 -0.42 3.49
C ILE A 44 -8.48 -1.30 4.32
N ASN A 45 -9.30 -0.69 5.19
CA ASN A 45 -10.19 -1.38 6.13
C ASN A 45 -9.48 -2.49 6.93
N GLY A 46 -8.21 -2.25 7.30
CA GLY A 46 -7.38 -3.22 8.02
C GLY A 46 -6.67 -4.26 7.15
N LEU A 47 -6.99 -4.37 5.85
CA LEU A 47 -6.27 -5.22 4.91
C LEU A 47 -4.97 -4.55 4.48
N ASN A 48 -3.83 -5.23 4.66
CA ASN A 48 -2.54 -4.71 4.23
C ASN A 48 -2.43 -4.78 2.69
N VAL A 49 -2.28 -3.61 2.07
CA VAL A 49 -2.11 -3.44 0.62
C VAL A 49 -0.76 -2.84 0.25
N SER A 50 0.18 -2.79 1.21
CA SER A 50 1.51 -2.23 1.00
C SER A 50 2.20 -2.91 -0.19
N LEU A 51 2.81 -2.12 -1.07
CA LEU A 51 3.54 -2.58 -2.26
C LEU A 51 2.67 -3.36 -3.26
N LYS A 52 1.35 -3.34 -3.13
CA LYS A 52 0.44 -3.94 -4.11
C LYS A 52 0.14 -2.94 -5.22
N ALA A 53 -0.02 -3.46 -6.44
CA ALA A 53 -0.38 -2.65 -7.59
C ALA A 53 -1.85 -2.21 -7.49
N HIS A 54 -2.15 -0.99 -7.92
CA HIS A 54 -3.48 -0.39 -7.79
C HIS A 54 -4.58 -1.20 -8.49
N ASP A 55 -4.24 -1.86 -9.60
CA ASP A 55 -5.10 -2.72 -10.41
C ASP A 55 -5.33 -4.11 -9.80
N GLU A 56 -4.41 -4.61 -8.98
CA GLU A 56 -4.53 -5.91 -8.31
C GLU A 56 -5.33 -5.83 -6.99
N VAL A 57 -5.36 -4.65 -6.34
CA VAL A 57 -5.91 -4.55 -4.97
C VAL A 57 -7.40 -4.88 -4.89
N GLU A 58 -8.19 -4.55 -5.90
CA GLU A 58 -9.61 -4.90 -5.90
C GLU A 58 -9.81 -6.42 -5.86
N GLU A 59 -9.03 -7.17 -6.66
CA GLU A 59 -9.07 -8.63 -6.65
C GLU A 59 -8.59 -9.19 -5.30
N ILE A 60 -7.54 -8.61 -4.71
CA ILE A 60 -7.04 -9.00 -3.40
C ILE A 60 -8.13 -8.84 -2.33
N ILE A 61 -8.85 -7.71 -2.31
CA ILE A 61 -9.96 -7.45 -1.37
C ILE A 61 -11.11 -8.43 -1.62
N LYS A 62 -11.47 -8.66 -2.88
CA LYS A 62 -12.49 -9.65 -3.26
C LYS A 62 -12.14 -11.05 -2.74
N ASN A 63 -10.90 -11.50 -2.94
CA ASN A 63 -10.43 -12.81 -2.49
C ASN A 63 -10.31 -12.90 -0.96
N TYR A 64 -9.98 -11.79 -0.29
CA TYR A 64 -10.04 -11.69 1.16
C TYR A 64 -11.47 -11.93 1.68
N SER A 65 -12.48 -11.32 1.05
CA SER A 65 -13.88 -11.54 1.44
C SER A 65 -14.34 -13.00 1.30
N LYS A 66 -13.77 -13.73 0.32
CA LYS A 66 -14.05 -15.15 0.05
C LYS A 66 -13.32 -16.13 0.97
N SER A 67 -12.34 -15.68 1.74
CA SER A 67 -11.61 -16.52 2.69
C SER A 67 -11.72 -16.04 4.14
N TYR A 68 -12.50 -14.98 4.37
CA TYR A 68 -12.71 -14.40 5.69
C TYR A 68 -13.35 -15.40 6.65
N LYS A 69 -12.80 -15.45 7.86
CA LYS A 69 -13.25 -16.30 8.97
C LYS A 69 -13.25 -15.47 10.24
N LEU A 70 -14.33 -15.55 11.00
CA LEU A 70 -14.43 -14.99 12.34
C LEU A 70 -14.39 -16.13 13.34
N GLN A 71 -13.47 -16.07 14.29
CA GLN A 71 -13.41 -17.03 15.40
C GLN A 71 -14.00 -16.38 16.65
N LEU A 72 -15.00 -17.03 17.23
CA LEU A 72 -15.66 -16.62 18.45
C LEU A 72 -15.25 -17.57 19.57
N MET A 73 -14.64 -17.03 20.64
CA MET A 73 -14.40 -17.79 21.86
C MET A 73 -15.59 -17.60 22.79
N GLU A 74 -16.32 -18.68 23.04
CA GLU A 74 -17.45 -18.70 23.94
C GLU A 74 -17.03 -18.64 25.41
N ARG A 75 -17.98 -18.30 26.29
CA ARG A 75 -17.72 -18.20 27.74
C ARG A 75 -17.35 -19.53 28.39
N ASN A 76 -17.76 -20.65 27.81
CA ASN A 76 -17.41 -22.00 28.24
C ASN A 76 -16.04 -22.45 27.71
N GLY A 77 -15.35 -21.63 26.90
CA GLY A 77 -14.08 -21.94 26.29
C GLY A 77 -14.16 -22.66 24.94
N GLU A 78 -15.36 -22.90 24.39
CA GLU A 78 -15.53 -23.42 23.04
C GLU A 78 -15.19 -22.36 21.99
N ILE A 79 -14.70 -22.82 20.82
CA ILE A 79 -14.36 -21.94 19.70
C ILE A 79 -15.32 -22.25 18.55
N GLU A 80 -16.11 -21.25 18.15
CA GLU A 80 -16.95 -21.29 16.96
C GLU A 80 -16.24 -20.56 15.81
N GLU A 81 -16.27 -21.13 14.60
CA GLU A 81 -15.77 -20.48 13.38
C GLU A 81 -16.94 -20.10 12.46
N ILE A 82 -17.12 -18.80 12.23
CA ILE A 82 -18.07 -18.26 11.27
C ILE A 82 -17.32 -17.94 9.98
N ILE A 83 -17.61 -18.71 8.94
CA ILE A 83 -17.08 -18.48 7.59
C ILE A 83 -17.83 -17.29 6.97
N GLY A 84 -17.13 -16.26 6.51
CA GLY A 84 -17.77 -15.06 5.95
C GLY A 84 -18.79 -15.38 4.84
N GLN A 85 -18.48 -16.36 4.00
CA GLN A 85 -19.38 -16.76 2.91
C GLN A 85 -20.70 -17.37 3.41
N SER A 86 -20.73 -18.03 4.58
CA SER A 86 -21.96 -18.61 5.12
C SER A 86 -22.97 -17.55 5.57
N ILE A 87 -22.49 -16.36 5.92
CA ILE A 87 -23.33 -15.22 6.32
C ILE A 87 -23.54 -14.21 5.18
N GLY A 88 -23.11 -14.52 3.95
CA GLY A 88 -23.24 -13.61 2.81
C GLY A 88 -22.32 -12.40 2.86
N PHE A 89 -21.20 -12.48 3.59
CA PHE A 89 -20.14 -11.45 3.59
C PHE A 89 -19.44 -11.43 2.23
N GLN A 90 -19.47 -10.29 1.57
CA GLN A 90 -18.85 -10.10 0.25
C GLN A 90 -18.38 -8.66 0.06
N TYR A 91 -17.44 -8.50 -0.89
CA TYR A 91 -17.07 -7.18 -1.39
C TYR A 91 -18.27 -6.47 -2.05
N ASN A 92 -18.38 -5.15 -1.87
CA ASN A 92 -19.38 -4.33 -2.52
C ASN A 92 -18.87 -3.85 -3.89
N ASP A 93 -19.34 -4.46 -4.98
CA ASP A 93 -18.94 -4.10 -6.34
C ASP A 93 -19.36 -2.67 -6.76
N ASN A 94 -20.27 -2.01 -6.01
CA ASN A 94 -20.61 -0.60 -6.25
C ASN A 94 -19.62 0.36 -5.58
N ASN A 95 -18.69 -0.16 -4.77
CA ASN A 95 -17.66 0.63 -4.11
C ASN A 95 -16.48 0.87 -5.06
N SER A 96 -15.68 1.90 -4.78
CA SER A 96 -14.46 2.16 -5.51
C SER A 96 -13.36 2.64 -4.58
N ILE A 97 -12.25 1.90 -4.59
CA ILE A 97 -11.01 2.26 -3.87
C ILE A 97 -10.12 3.23 -4.67
N TYR A 98 -10.53 3.58 -5.89
CA TYR A 98 -9.76 4.43 -6.82
C TYR A 98 -9.33 5.76 -6.21
N LYS A 99 -10.24 6.39 -5.46
CA LYS A 99 -10.01 7.68 -4.78
C LYS A 99 -8.84 7.66 -3.79
N ILE A 100 -8.41 6.48 -3.33
CA ILE A 100 -7.29 6.36 -2.39
C ILE A 100 -5.96 6.69 -3.07
N TYR A 101 -5.82 6.34 -4.35
CA TYR A 101 -4.55 6.43 -5.08
C TYR A 101 -4.55 7.40 -6.27
N GLU A 102 -5.71 7.91 -6.69
CA GLU A 102 -5.84 8.85 -7.82
C GLU A 102 -4.88 10.06 -7.72
N ASP A 103 -4.84 10.72 -6.56
CA ASP A 103 -4.10 11.99 -6.37
C ASP A 103 -2.82 11.82 -5.53
N LYS A 104 -2.27 10.60 -5.45
CA LYS A 104 -1.07 10.36 -4.64
C LYS A 104 0.19 10.78 -5.40
N ASN A 105 0.92 11.73 -4.83
CA ASN A 105 2.25 12.09 -5.32
C ASN A 105 3.22 10.94 -5.04
N PRO A 106 3.78 10.26 -6.05
CA PRO A 106 4.65 9.10 -5.84
C PRO A 106 5.99 9.44 -5.18
N PHE A 107 6.43 10.71 -5.20
CA PHE A 107 7.73 11.13 -4.65
C PHE A 107 7.74 11.20 -3.11
N ILE A 108 6.59 11.24 -2.44
CA ILE A 108 6.52 11.34 -0.97
C ILE A 108 6.60 9.97 -0.26
N TRP A 109 6.97 8.90 -0.97
CA TRP A 109 7.03 7.54 -0.45
C TRP A 109 7.91 7.36 0.78
N VAL A 110 8.99 8.14 0.93
CA VAL A 110 9.90 8.06 2.09
C VAL A 110 9.18 8.31 3.42
N GLY A 111 8.11 9.13 3.41
CA GLY A 111 7.31 9.39 4.61
C GLY A 111 6.61 8.14 5.16
N SER A 112 6.33 7.15 4.31
CA SER A 112 5.62 5.92 4.69
C SER A 112 6.41 5.00 5.62
N PHE A 113 7.73 5.19 5.77
CA PHE A 113 8.50 4.48 6.80
C PHE A 113 8.22 4.97 8.22
N PHE A 114 7.76 6.22 8.35
CA PHE A 114 7.55 6.86 9.65
C PHE A 114 6.07 6.96 10.02
N LYS A 115 5.17 6.79 9.05
CA LYS A 115 3.73 6.92 9.23
C LYS A 115 2.99 5.78 8.53
N ARG A 116 1.99 5.23 9.21
CA ARG A 116 1.04 4.29 8.61
C ARG A 116 -0.03 5.05 7.83
N GLU A 117 -0.37 4.53 6.66
CA GLU A 117 -1.41 5.06 5.79
C GLU A 117 -2.63 4.14 5.92
N GLU A 118 -3.52 4.48 6.85
CA GLU A 118 -4.71 3.70 7.17
C GLU A 118 -5.94 4.35 6.52
N TYR A 119 -6.56 3.65 5.57
CA TYR A 119 -7.76 4.10 4.87
C TYR A 119 -8.98 3.31 5.33
N TYR A 120 -10.08 4.03 5.55
CA TYR A 120 -11.38 3.45 5.84
C TYR A 120 -12.35 3.85 4.74
N VAL A 121 -12.81 2.85 4.00
CA VAL A 121 -13.81 2.96 2.96
C VAL A 121 -15.12 2.45 3.53
N GLU A 122 -16.10 3.34 3.62
CA GLU A 122 -17.47 2.99 4.00
C GLU A 122 -18.06 2.02 3.00
N ASP A 123 -18.86 1.05 3.48
CA ASP A 123 -19.53 0.04 2.65
C ASP A 123 -18.59 -0.76 1.72
N LEU A 124 -17.32 -0.95 2.11
CA LEU A 124 -16.38 -1.77 1.33
C LEU A 124 -16.82 -3.25 1.29
N PHE A 125 -17.37 -3.73 2.40
CA PHE A 125 -17.95 -5.05 2.53
C PHE A 125 -19.41 -4.94 2.92
N ILE A 126 -20.24 -5.83 2.38
CA ILE A 126 -21.66 -5.92 2.65
C ILE A 126 -22.04 -7.34 3.07
N ILE A 127 -23.15 -7.45 3.80
CA ILE A 127 -23.79 -8.72 4.15
C ILE A 127 -25.05 -8.83 3.29
N LYS A 128 -25.03 -9.75 2.32
CA LYS A 128 -26.20 -10.01 1.47
C LYS A 128 -27.22 -10.84 2.27
N ARG A 129 -28.29 -10.21 2.74
CA ARG A 129 -29.46 -10.94 3.26
C ARG A 129 -30.23 -11.52 2.08
N ASN A 130 -30.37 -12.85 2.07
CA ASN A 130 -31.40 -13.54 1.29
C ASN A 130 -32.75 -13.42 1.98
#